data_AF-A0A1S9S257-F1
#
_entry.id   AF-A0A1S9S257-F1
#
_cell.length_a   1.000
_cell.length_b   1.000
_cell.length_c   1.000
_cell.angle_alpha   90.00
_cell.angle_beta   90.00
_cell.angle_gamma   90.00
#
_symmetry.space_group_name_H-M   'P 1'
#
loop_
_entity.id
_entity.type
_entity.pdbx_description
1 polymer ?
#
loop_
_entity_poly.entity_id
_entity_poly.type
_entity_poly.pdbx_seq_one_letter_code
_entity_poly.pdbx_strand_id
1 'polypeptide(L)'
;MGDFKHTIHLLKELLVRIPLILKTLVLHGIQMSPVKGKQDIRTELTTSIIRSFMTFSAPVDKTQKNSMRDPGIKGPMWVSKVTLPRPEFDVRDAVISAIEDLMTTGNETFDMPPIAAVEAEWTGYRSGVGKKTPQPDLSEEEKYHELRRESPSDMTILYFHGGAYFMMDPCTHRVPVAHLSRLTGAPILSVRYRLAPQNPFPAALVDALTAYLSLIHPPPGALHKPVPANKIIIAGDSAGGNLSLVLLQTLLALKRASRPVRFHGQEVNIELPAGVATISPWCDMTRAMPSIIRNAKYDYLDMKIAPSEDPDEPAPFAPLPFPPSSIWPVTPPRVDMFVHANMMLHPLTSPLAAKPELWKDAPPVFISTGEELLTDEGLILARRMHKAGVPVVAEQFEGMPHCHGLLMISTPTGKRFFKSLSEFCRDAAADRVKHTGLWTWFAHGLQSSLEYPLEKVSGVDDDQVDIRMRKAASWRVRDEEALLQEWRAQAKL
;
A
#
# COMPACT_ATOMS: atom_id res chain seq x y z
N MET A 1 17.97 19.06 -21.72
CA MET A 1 16.89 18.92 -22.73
C MET A 1 15.64 18.16 -22.23
N GLY A 2 15.76 17.15 -21.36
CA GLY A 2 14.61 16.37 -20.85
C GLY A 2 13.68 17.11 -19.87
N ASP A 3 14.23 17.98 -19.01
CA ASP A 3 13.46 18.72 -17.98
C ASP A 3 12.55 19.79 -18.58
N PHE A 4 13.01 20.48 -19.63
CA PHE A 4 12.24 21.49 -20.36
C PHE A 4 11.06 20.87 -21.13
N LYS A 5 11.28 19.73 -21.82
CA LYS A 5 10.21 19.00 -22.51
C LYS A 5 9.15 18.46 -21.54
N HIS A 6 9.59 17.99 -20.37
CA HIS A 6 8.67 17.51 -19.33
C HIS A 6 7.85 18.66 -18.73
N THR A 7 8.49 19.80 -18.44
CA THR A 7 7.82 21.01 -17.94
C THR A 7 6.77 21.52 -18.94
N ILE A 8 7.09 21.57 -20.23
CA ILE A 8 6.13 21.94 -21.28
C ILE A 8 4.97 20.96 -21.35
N HIS A 9 5.23 19.66 -21.24
CA HIS A 9 4.17 18.65 -21.24
C HIS A 9 3.24 18.81 -20.02
N LEU A 10 3.80 19.03 -18.82
CA LEU A 10 3.02 19.23 -17.61
C LEU A 10 2.15 20.50 -17.69
N LEU A 11 2.71 21.57 -18.26
CA LEU A 11 1.98 22.82 -18.51
C LEU A 11 0.82 22.61 -19.49
N LYS A 12 1.03 21.85 -20.58
CA LYS A 12 -0.05 21.48 -21.51
C LYS A 12 -1.16 20.68 -20.83
N GLU A 13 -0.80 19.71 -19.99
CA GLU A 13 -1.77 18.92 -19.23
C GLU A 13 -2.56 19.78 -18.24
N LEU A 14 -1.92 20.75 -17.58
CA LEU A 14 -2.60 21.71 -16.70
C LEU A 14 -3.53 22.66 -17.45
N LEU A 15 -3.14 23.11 -18.65
CA LEU A 15 -3.96 23.98 -19.50
C LEU A 15 -5.31 23.32 -19.86
N VAL A 16 -5.29 22.04 -20.23
CA VAL A 16 -6.51 21.26 -20.54
C VAL A 16 -7.47 21.17 -19.34
N ARG A 17 -6.94 21.31 -18.11
CA ARG A 17 -7.70 21.22 -16.86
C ARG A 17 -8.20 22.56 -16.33
N ILE A 18 -7.90 23.69 -16.98
CA ILE A 18 -8.41 25.01 -16.56
C ILE A 18 -9.94 25.04 -16.37
N PRO A 19 -10.77 24.48 -17.27
CA PRO A 19 -12.22 24.48 -17.07
C PRO A 19 -12.65 23.72 -15.81
N LEU A 20 -11.99 22.59 -15.51
CA LEU A 20 -12.22 21.81 -14.28
C LEU A 20 -11.84 22.62 -13.04
N ILE A 21 -10.67 23.27 -13.07
CA ILE A 21 -10.16 24.11 -11.97
C ILE A 21 -11.14 25.27 -11.70
N LEU A 22 -11.56 25.99 -12.73
CA LEU A 22 -12.51 27.10 -12.61
C LEU A 22 -13.87 26.64 -12.08
N LYS A 23 -14.40 25.53 -12.61
CA LYS A 23 -15.65 24.94 -12.12
C LYS A 23 -15.56 24.60 -10.64
N THR A 24 -14.46 23.99 -10.21
CA THR A 24 -14.22 23.60 -8.82
C THR A 24 -14.16 24.85 -7.92
N LEU A 25 -13.42 25.88 -8.31
CA LEU A 25 -13.33 27.15 -7.59
C LEU A 25 -14.69 27.83 -7.43
N VAL A 26 -15.48 27.90 -8.51
CA VAL A 26 -16.82 28.51 -8.49
C VAL A 26 -17.75 27.74 -7.56
N LEU A 27 -17.88 26.42 -7.74
CA LEU A 27 -18.78 25.58 -6.94
C LEU A 27 -18.41 25.60 -5.46
N HIS A 28 -17.11 25.58 -5.13
CA HIS A 28 -16.65 25.69 -3.75
C HIS A 28 -16.99 27.07 -3.16
N GLY A 29 -16.69 28.15 -3.91
CA GLY A 29 -16.92 29.53 -3.46
C GLY A 29 -18.39 29.86 -3.18
N ILE A 30 -19.31 29.33 -3.99
CA ILE A 30 -20.76 29.50 -3.79
C ILE A 30 -21.37 28.43 -2.87
N GLN A 31 -20.54 27.62 -2.22
CA GLN A 31 -20.96 26.54 -1.31
C GLN A 31 -21.91 25.51 -1.95
N MET A 32 -21.74 25.23 -3.24
CA MET A 32 -22.46 24.19 -3.99
C MET A 32 -21.58 22.97 -4.30
N SER A 33 -20.35 22.94 -3.82
CA SER A 33 -19.48 21.78 -3.97
C SER A 33 -20.02 20.57 -3.18
N PRO A 34 -19.98 19.35 -3.75
CA PRO A 34 -20.40 18.11 -3.07
C PRO A 34 -19.57 17.79 -1.81
N VAL A 35 -18.41 18.44 -1.63
CA VAL A 35 -17.52 18.27 -0.47
C VAL A 35 -17.61 19.41 0.55
N LYS A 36 -18.63 20.28 0.42
CA LYS A 36 -18.88 21.41 1.33
C LYS A 36 -18.76 21.00 2.81
N GLY A 37 -18.03 21.80 3.57
CA GLY A 37 -17.86 21.63 5.02
C GLY A 37 -16.89 20.52 5.42
N LYS A 38 -16.36 19.75 4.47
CA LYS A 38 -15.46 18.61 4.72
C LYS A 38 -14.10 18.71 4.02
N GLN A 39 -14.01 19.48 2.94
CA GLN A 39 -12.73 19.78 2.27
C GLN A 39 -12.55 21.29 2.17
N ASP A 40 -11.31 21.75 2.33
CA ASP A 40 -10.92 23.10 1.95
C ASP A 40 -10.66 23.15 0.43
N ILE A 41 -10.60 24.36 -0.13
CA ILE A 41 -10.40 24.52 -1.58
C ILE A 41 -9.11 23.88 -2.08
N ARG A 42 -8.06 23.86 -1.26
CA ARG A 42 -6.76 23.27 -1.63
C ARG A 42 -6.89 21.75 -1.76
N THR A 43 -7.59 21.12 -0.83
CA THR A 43 -7.86 19.68 -0.79
C THR A 43 -8.75 19.27 -1.95
N GLU A 44 -9.85 20.01 -2.18
CA GLU A 44 -10.77 19.71 -3.28
C GLU A 44 -10.10 19.86 -4.65
N LEU A 45 -9.29 20.92 -4.83
CA LEU A 45 -8.54 21.14 -6.06
C LEU A 45 -7.49 20.04 -6.28
N THR A 46 -6.74 19.68 -5.23
CA THR A 46 -5.74 18.60 -5.30
C THR A 46 -6.41 17.28 -5.71
N THR A 47 -7.52 16.93 -5.05
CA THR A 47 -8.30 15.72 -5.33
C THR A 47 -8.82 15.72 -6.76
N SER A 48 -9.42 16.82 -7.22
CA SER A 48 -9.97 16.95 -8.57
C SER A 48 -8.90 16.87 -9.66
N ILE A 49 -7.73 17.47 -9.42
CA ILE A 49 -6.60 17.38 -10.36
C ILE A 49 -6.07 15.94 -10.42
N ILE A 50 -5.82 15.28 -9.28
CA ILE A 50 -5.33 13.89 -9.28
C ILE A 50 -6.35 12.97 -9.96
N ARG A 51 -7.64 13.11 -9.63
CA ARG A 51 -8.74 12.32 -10.23
C ARG A 51 -8.74 12.44 -11.75
N SER A 52 -8.44 13.63 -12.29
CA SER A 52 -8.36 13.85 -13.74
C SER A 52 -7.13 13.21 -14.43
N PHE A 53 -6.17 12.68 -13.69
CA PHE A 53 -5.08 11.86 -14.22
C PHE A 53 -5.35 10.35 -14.07
N MET A 54 -6.28 9.95 -13.21
CA MET A 54 -6.69 8.56 -13.00
C MET A 54 -7.64 8.09 -14.11
N THR A 55 -7.19 8.18 -15.37
CA THR A 55 -7.96 7.76 -16.56
C THR A 55 -7.38 6.48 -17.14
N PHE A 56 -8.24 5.54 -17.53
CA PHE A 56 -7.84 4.28 -18.18
C PHE A 56 -7.57 4.43 -19.69
N SER A 57 -7.19 5.62 -20.15
CA SER A 57 -7.09 5.95 -21.58
C SER A 57 -5.77 5.54 -22.24
N ALA A 58 -4.73 5.28 -21.45
CA ALA A 58 -3.41 4.84 -21.92
C ALA A 58 -3.19 3.35 -21.60
N PRO A 59 -2.54 2.57 -22.47
CA PRO A 59 -2.26 1.16 -22.19
C PRO A 59 -1.41 0.98 -20.91
N VAL A 60 -1.50 -0.20 -20.29
CA VAL A 60 -0.95 -0.48 -18.94
C VAL A 60 0.57 -0.31 -18.88
N ASP A 61 1.30 -0.81 -19.88
CA ASP A 61 2.77 -0.70 -19.98
C ASP A 61 3.22 0.77 -20.06
N LYS A 62 2.49 1.61 -20.80
CA LYS A 62 2.77 3.05 -20.87
C LYS A 62 2.47 3.73 -19.54
N THR A 63 1.36 3.37 -18.89
CA THR A 63 0.97 3.90 -17.58
C THR A 63 1.99 3.54 -16.51
N GLN A 64 2.37 2.26 -16.42
CA GLN A 64 3.38 1.74 -15.51
C GLN A 64 4.73 2.44 -15.73
N LYS A 65 5.25 2.46 -16.97
CA LYS A 65 6.51 3.13 -17.31
C LYS A 65 6.54 4.61 -16.94
N ASN A 66 5.44 5.33 -17.18
CA ASN A 66 5.35 6.74 -16.82
C ASN A 66 5.33 6.96 -15.31
N SER A 67 4.63 6.09 -14.57
CA SER A 67 4.52 6.19 -13.11
C SER A 67 5.83 5.87 -12.37
N MET A 68 6.72 5.08 -12.98
CA MET A 68 8.02 4.68 -12.41
C MET A 68 9.19 5.58 -12.82
N ARG A 69 8.93 6.69 -13.53
CA ARG A 69 9.99 7.55 -14.05
C ARG A 69 10.70 8.28 -12.90
N ASP A 70 11.96 7.93 -12.64
CA ASP A 70 12.80 8.58 -11.62
C ASP A 70 13.03 10.08 -11.97
N PRO A 71 12.54 11.02 -11.13
CA PRO A 71 12.72 12.46 -11.36
C PRO A 71 14.12 12.97 -10.95
N GLY A 72 15.01 12.09 -10.52
CA GLY A 72 16.30 12.40 -9.92
C GLY A 72 16.20 12.66 -8.41
N ILE A 73 17.35 12.60 -7.73
CA ILE A 73 17.44 12.75 -6.27
C ILE A 73 17.88 14.18 -5.95
N LYS A 74 16.98 14.95 -5.33
CA LYS A 74 17.21 16.34 -4.94
C LYS A 74 16.49 16.66 -3.64
N GLY A 75 17.01 17.66 -2.93
CA GLY A 75 16.43 18.14 -1.70
C GLY A 75 17.05 17.52 -0.45
N PRO A 76 16.35 17.63 0.69
CA PRO A 76 16.85 17.19 1.99
C PRO A 76 16.69 15.69 2.19
N MET A 77 17.29 14.91 1.29
CA MET A 77 17.30 13.45 1.36
C MET A 77 18.67 12.89 0.96
N TRP A 78 19.07 11.84 1.67
CA TRP A 78 20.05 10.86 1.23
C TRP A 78 19.29 9.69 0.61
N VAL A 79 19.78 9.19 -0.52
CA VAL A 79 19.29 7.96 -1.15
C VAL A 79 20.49 7.10 -1.51
N SER A 80 20.56 5.89 -0.98
CA SER A 80 21.56 4.87 -1.34
C SER A 80 20.83 3.68 -1.96
N LYS A 81 21.10 3.41 -3.23
CA LYS A 81 20.50 2.31 -4.00
C LYS A 81 21.23 1.02 -3.69
N VAL A 82 20.48 -0.06 -3.49
CA VAL A 82 21.00 -1.38 -3.19
C VAL A 82 20.23 -2.45 -3.95
N THR A 83 20.92 -3.54 -4.28
CA THR A 83 20.30 -4.74 -4.83
C THR A 83 20.49 -5.86 -3.81
N LEU A 84 19.40 -6.33 -3.23
CA LEU A 84 19.40 -7.53 -2.40
C LEU A 84 19.59 -8.73 -3.33
N PRO A 85 20.57 -9.61 -3.06
CA PRO A 85 20.87 -10.71 -3.93
C PRO A 85 19.68 -11.67 -4.04
N ARG A 86 19.61 -12.39 -5.15
CA ARG A 86 18.58 -13.41 -5.38
C ARG A 86 18.56 -14.40 -4.20
N PRO A 87 17.41 -14.64 -3.56
CA PRO A 87 17.31 -15.57 -2.44
C PRO A 87 17.33 -17.02 -2.90
N GLU A 88 17.51 -17.93 -1.94
CA GLU A 88 17.20 -19.35 -2.11
C GLU A 88 15.72 -19.59 -2.45
N PHE A 89 15.42 -20.76 -3.02
CA PHE A 89 14.04 -21.16 -3.31
C PHE A 89 13.18 -21.25 -2.03
N ASP A 90 13.80 -21.57 -0.90
CA ASP A 90 13.17 -21.64 0.42
C ASP A 90 12.35 -20.39 0.78
N VAL A 91 12.77 -19.19 0.36
CA VAL A 91 11.99 -17.96 0.63
C VAL A 91 10.66 -17.97 -0.12
N ARG A 92 10.67 -18.35 -1.40
CA ARG A 92 9.44 -18.50 -2.19
C ARG A 92 8.61 -19.63 -1.60
N ASP A 93 9.22 -20.77 -1.31
CA ASP A 93 8.51 -21.95 -0.84
C ASP A 93 7.89 -21.71 0.54
N ALA A 94 8.49 -20.88 1.39
CA ALA A 94 7.89 -20.39 2.63
C ALA A 94 6.63 -19.55 2.38
N VAL A 95 6.67 -18.62 1.41
CA VAL A 95 5.46 -17.87 1.01
C VAL A 95 4.37 -18.81 0.48
N ILE A 96 4.72 -19.77 -0.38
CA ILE A 96 3.76 -20.74 -0.91
C ILE A 96 3.15 -21.57 0.21
N SER A 97 3.96 -22.02 1.15
CA SER A 97 3.49 -22.76 2.32
C SER A 97 2.51 -21.96 3.17
N ALA A 98 2.79 -20.67 3.39
CA ALA A 98 1.88 -19.79 4.11
C ALA A 98 0.57 -19.54 3.35
N ILE A 99 0.60 -19.57 2.02
CA ILE A 99 -0.62 -19.52 1.19
C ILE A 99 -1.42 -20.81 1.39
N GLU A 100 -0.79 -21.97 1.22
CA GLU A 100 -1.44 -23.28 1.37
C GLU A 100 -2.04 -23.49 2.77
N ASP A 101 -1.31 -23.12 3.82
CA ASP A 101 -1.76 -23.21 5.22
C ASP A 101 -2.97 -22.31 5.52
N LEU A 102 -3.22 -21.28 4.70
CA LEU A 102 -4.30 -20.31 4.87
C LEU A 102 -5.40 -20.42 3.81
N MET A 103 -5.36 -21.45 2.95
CA MET A 103 -6.41 -21.71 1.97
C MET A 103 -7.77 -21.88 2.64
N THR A 104 -8.78 -21.29 2.02
CA THR A 104 -10.15 -21.26 2.53
C THR A 104 -11.06 -22.25 1.81
N THR A 105 -10.88 -22.42 0.51
CA THR A 105 -11.73 -23.27 -0.34
C THR A 105 -10.99 -24.48 -0.92
N GLY A 106 -9.66 -24.44 -0.99
CA GLY A 106 -8.80 -25.47 -1.58
C GLY A 106 -8.77 -25.47 -3.11
N ASN A 107 -9.46 -24.52 -3.75
CA ASN A 107 -9.47 -24.35 -5.21
C ASN A 107 -8.80 -23.04 -5.66
N GLU A 108 -8.18 -22.32 -4.72
CA GLU A 108 -7.38 -21.14 -4.96
C GLU A 108 -6.23 -21.40 -5.95
N THR A 109 -5.98 -20.47 -6.86
CA THR A 109 -4.91 -20.59 -7.87
C THR A 109 -4.11 -19.31 -7.98
N PHE A 110 -2.81 -19.42 -8.23
CA PHE A 110 -1.91 -18.28 -8.43
C PHE A 110 -0.74 -18.68 -9.32
N ASP A 111 -0.06 -17.69 -9.89
CA ASP A 111 1.13 -17.93 -10.71
C ASP A 111 2.35 -18.20 -9.81
N MET A 112 3.09 -19.26 -10.09
CA MET A 112 4.33 -19.56 -9.35
C MET A 112 5.40 -18.51 -9.72
N PRO A 113 5.82 -17.62 -8.80
CA PRO A 113 6.71 -16.55 -9.15
C PRO A 113 8.16 -17.08 -9.28
N PRO A 114 8.97 -16.52 -10.19
CA PRO A 114 10.41 -16.79 -10.19
C PRO A 114 11.06 -16.16 -8.95
N ILE A 115 12.21 -16.68 -8.53
CA ILE A 115 13.09 -16.01 -7.57
C ILE A 115 14.04 -15.06 -8.31
N ALA A 116 14.15 -13.83 -7.82
CA ALA A 116 14.94 -12.77 -8.43
C ALA A 116 15.65 -11.94 -7.35
N ALA A 117 16.68 -11.19 -7.76
CA ALA A 117 17.24 -10.15 -6.90
C ALA A 117 16.21 -9.03 -6.69
N VAL A 118 16.22 -8.40 -5.53
CA VAL A 118 15.26 -7.36 -5.15
C VAL A 118 15.97 -6.02 -5.07
N GLU A 119 15.56 -5.07 -5.91
CA GLU A 119 16.08 -3.71 -5.84
C GLU A 119 15.42 -2.93 -4.68
N ALA A 120 16.18 -2.07 -4.03
CA ALA A 120 15.69 -1.21 -2.96
C ALA A 120 16.50 0.08 -2.87
N GLU A 121 15.98 1.04 -2.10
CA GLU A 121 16.66 2.30 -1.80
C GLU A 121 16.62 2.59 -0.30
N TRP A 122 17.78 2.72 0.31
CA TRP A 122 17.91 3.33 1.63
C TRP A 122 17.67 4.83 1.51
N THR A 123 16.70 5.34 2.26
CA THR A 123 16.37 6.77 2.32
C THR A 123 16.56 7.29 3.74
N GLY A 124 17.19 8.46 3.86
CA GLY A 124 17.28 9.20 5.12
C GLY A 124 17.17 10.69 4.90
N TYR A 125 16.91 11.44 5.97
CA TYR A 125 16.85 12.89 5.88
C TYR A 125 18.26 13.50 5.79
N ARG A 126 18.46 14.46 4.88
CA ARG A 126 19.69 15.23 4.74
C ARG A 126 19.48 16.64 5.27
N SER A 127 20.13 16.98 6.36
CA SER A 127 20.01 18.26 7.05
C SER A 127 20.74 19.39 6.31
N GLY A 128 20.31 20.62 6.56
CA GLY A 128 21.01 21.82 6.08
C GLY A 128 20.95 22.10 4.57
N VAL A 129 20.22 21.33 3.77
CA VAL A 129 20.18 21.50 2.30
C VAL A 129 18.84 22.01 1.77
N GLY A 130 18.89 22.79 0.69
CA GLY A 130 17.72 23.35 0.02
C GLY A 130 16.96 22.31 -0.81
N LYS A 131 15.67 22.55 -1.06
CA LYS A 131 14.75 21.61 -1.77
C LYS A 131 15.18 21.20 -3.18
N LYS A 132 16.04 21.98 -3.84
CA LYS A 132 16.54 21.73 -5.20
C LYS A 132 18.00 21.30 -5.24
N THR A 133 18.66 21.21 -4.08
CA THR A 133 20.07 20.82 -4.00
C THR A 133 20.21 19.37 -4.46
N PRO A 134 21.06 19.07 -5.46
CA PRO A 134 21.29 17.69 -5.87
C PRO A 134 21.96 16.89 -4.74
N GLN A 135 21.77 15.57 -4.77
CA GLN A 135 22.59 14.68 -3.95
C GLN A 135 24.06 14.76 -4.39
N PRO A 136 25.04 14.67 -3.46
CA PRO A 136 26.45 14.61 -3.81
C PRO A 136 26.78 13.38 -4.66
N ASP A 137 27.78 13.52 -5.52
CA ASP A 137 28.34 12.43 -6.29
C ASP A 137 29.29 11.61 -5.42
N LEU A 138 28.75 10.55 -4.81
CA LEU A 138 29.43 9.64 -3.88
C LEU A 138 29.06 8.20 -4.27
N SER A 139 29.84 7.22 -3.84
CA SER A 139 29.46 5.81 -3.94
C SER A 139 28.20 5.49 -3.11
N GLU A 140 27.51 4.40 -3.42
CA GLU A 140 26.32 3.99 -2.66
C GLU A 140 26.64 3.66 -1.19
N GLU A 141 27.85 3.16 -0.91
CA GLU A 141 28.35 2.91 0.44
C GLU A 141 28.59 4.21 1.22
N GLU A 142 29.29 5.19 0.63
CA GLU A 142 29.49 6.51 1.24
C GLU A 142 28.16 7.24 1.48
N LYS A 143 27.22 7.15 0.52
CA LYS A 143 25.85 7.68 0.69
C LYS A 143 25.15 7.02 1.87
N TYR A 144 25.27 5.71 2.04
CA TYR A 144 24.67 4.98 3.16
C TYR A 144 25.32 5.37 4.50
N HIS A 145 26.63 5.54 4.54
CA HIS A 145 27.33 6.01 5.75
C HIS A 145 26.89 7.41 6.17
N GLU A 146 26.81 8.37 5.24
CA GLU A 146 26.31 9.72 5.54
C GLU A 146 24.83 9.70 5.96
N LEU A 147 24.02 8.88 5.30
CA LEU A 147 22.63 8.63 5.68
C LEU A 147 22.53 8.16 7.13
N ARG A 148 23.32 7.16 7.52
CA ARG A 148 23.33 6.61 8.89
C ARG A 148 23.87 7.60 9.91
N ARG A 149 24.80 8.48 9.54
CA ARG A 149 25.31 9.56 10.40
C ARG A 149 24.21 10.56 10.75
N GLU A 150 23.33 10.90 9.80
CA GLU A 150 22.25 11.87 9.99
C GLU A 150 20.93 11.24 10.48
N SER A 151 20.73 9.95 10.25
CA SER A 151 19.60 9.16 10.74
C SER A 151 20.10 8.06 11.68
N PRO A 152 20.53 8.39 12.92
CA PRO A 152 21.29 7.48 13.79
C PRO A 152 20.43 6.49 14.58
N SER A 153 19.10 6.48 14.41
CA SER A 153 18.22 5.59 15.16
C SER A 153 18.63 4.12 15.01
N ASP A 154 18.40 3.32 16.04
CA ASP A 154 18.53 1.87 16.03
C ASP A 154 17.33 1.20 15.36
N MET A 155 16.20 1.91 15.26
CA MET A 155 15.02 1.52 14.48
C MET A 155 15.28 1.63 12.98
N THR A 156 14.80 0.66 12.21
CA THR A 156 14.76 0.70 10.74
C THR A 156 13.31 0.57 10.26
N ILE A 157 12.92 1.33 9.24
CA ILE A 157 11.60 1.20 8.62
C ILE A 157 11.75 0.46 7.29
N LEU A 158 11.05 -0.65 7.11
CA LEU A 158 10.90 -1.35 5.84
C LEU A 158 9.64 -0.81 5.14
N TYR A 159 9.81 -0.11 4.01
CA TYR A 159 8.72 0.62 3.38
C TYR A 159 8.30 0.00 2.03
N PHE A 160 6.99 -0.22 1.86
CA PHE A 160 6.37 -0.65 0.62
C PHE A 160 5.49 0.47 0.06
N HIS A 161 5.78 0.92 -1.16
CA HIS A 161 5.05 1.99 -1.82
C HIS A 161 3.63 1.57 -2.25
N GLY A 162 2.70 2.52 -2.33
CA GLY A 162 1.41 2.33 -2.98
C GLY A 162 1.51 2.26 -4.51
N GLY A 163 0.36 2.26 -5.20
CA GLY A 163 0.31 2.16 -6.67
C GLY A 163 -0.45 0.95 -7.21
N ALA A 164 -1.40 0.41 -6.43
CA ALA A 164 -2.29 -0.68 -6.85
C ALA A 164 -1.58 -1.93 -7.39
N TYR A 165 -0.35 -2.20 -6.94
CA TYR A 165 0.52 -3.29 -7.40
C TYR A 165 0.96 -3.25 -8.88
N PHE A 166 0.56 -2.24 -9.68
CA PHE A 166 0.95 -2.13 -11.09
C PHE A 166 1.60 -0.79 -11.47
N MET A 167 1.65 0.17 -10.55
CA MET A 167 2.21 1.51 -10.74
C MET A 167 3.21 1.87 -9.64
N MET A 168 3.92 2.98 -9.87
CA MET A 168 4.79 3.66 -8.92
C MET A 168 6.03 2.84 -8.54
N ASP A 169 6.85 3.43 -7.67
CA ASP A 169 8.22 3.01 -7.41
C ASP A 169 8.73 3.66 -6.11
N PRO A 170 9.81 3.17 -5.46
CA PRO A 170 10.45 3.91 -4.37
C PRO A 170 10.75 5.38 -4.71
N CYS A 171 11.11 5.68 -5.97
CA CYS A 171 11.42 7.05 -6.36
C CYS A 171 10.23 8.03 -6.23
N THR A 172 8.98 7.56 -6.33
CA THR A 172 7.79 8.41 -6.18
C THR A 172 7.49 8.74 -4.72
N HIS A 173 8.03 7.95 -3.78
CA HIS A 173 7.77 8.08 -2.33
C HIS A 173 8.92 8.72 -1.56
N ARG A 174 10.07 9.03 -2.20
CA ARG A 174 11.25 9.60 -1.52
C ARG A 174 10.95 10.84 -0.68
N VAL A 175 10.08 11.75 -1.13
CA VAL A 175 9.75 12.97 -0.37
C VAL A 175 9.03 12.67 0.94
N PRO A 176 7.88 11.96 0.96
CA PRO A 176 7.25 11.58 2.22
C PRO A 176 8.11 10.64 3.07
N VAL A 177 8.86 9.71 2.47
CA VAL A 177 9.74 8.78 3.18
C VAL A 177 10.90 9.53 3.86
N ALA A 178 11.57 10.46 3.17
CA ALA A 178 12.59 11.31 3.79
C ALA A 178 12.02 12.20 4.90
N HIS A 179 10.75 12.62 4.78
CA HIS A 179 10.07 13.35 5.85
C HIS A 179 9.79 12.46 7.07
N LEU A 180 9.37 11.21 6.87
CA LEU A 180 9.22 10.24 7.95
C LEU A 180 10.56 9.94 8.64
N SER A 181 11.62 9.75 7.85
CA SER A 181 12.98 9.57 8.35
C SER A 181 13.42 10.76 9.21
N ARG A 182 13.15 12.00 8.78
CA ARG A 182 13.42 13.21 9.58
C ARG A 182 12.76 13.17 10.95
N LEU A 183 11.50 12.72 11.03
CA LEU A 183 10.73 12.74 12.27
C LEU A 183 11.09 11.59 13.20
N THR A 184 11.53 10.46 12.66
CA THR A 184 11.86 9.25 13.41
C THR A 184 13.34 9.10 13.71
N GLY A 185 14.20 9.81 12.96
CA GLY A 185 15.65 9.58 12.93
C GLY A 185 16.05 8.24 12.32
N ALA A 186 15.12 7.48 11.74
CA ALA A 186 15.35 6.14 11.24
C ALA A 186 15.78 6.13 9.75
N PRO A 187 16.72 5.24 9.37
CA PRO A 187 16.92 4.88 7.98
C PRO A 187 15.71 4.06 7.49
N ILE A 188 15.33 4.25 6.23
CA ILE A 188 14.16 3.60 5.64
C ILE A 188 14.59 2.83 4.39
N LEU A 189 14.38 1.52 4.38
CA LEU A 189 14.61 0.68 3.21
C LEU A 189 13.31 0.61 2.40
N SER A 190 13.26 1.30 1.26
CA SER A 190 12.10 1.31 0.35
C SER A 190 12.29 0.25 -0.73
N VAL A 191 11.38 -0.73 -0.79
CA VAL A 191 11.51 -1.90 -1.67
C VAL A 191 10.88 -1.64 -3.03
N ARG A 192 11.60 -1.95 -4.11
CA ARG A 192 11.09 -1.97 -5.48
C ARG A 192 10.56 -3.36 -5.80
N TYR A 193 9.42 -3.71 -5.21
CA TYR A 193 8.80 -5.01 -5.40
C TYR A 193 8.26 -5.17 -6.82
N ARG A 194 8.21 -6.40 -7.32
CA ARG A 194 7.73 -6.69 -8.68
C ARG A 194 6.26 -6.36 -8.84
N LEU A 195 5.94 -5.78 -10.00
CA LEU A 195 4.61 -5.28 -10.32
C LEU A 195 3.82 -6.26 -11.21
N ALA A 196 2.51 -6.25 -10.99
CA ALA A 196 1.51 -6.80 -11.88
C ALA A 196 1.36 -5.96 -13.17
N PRO A 197 0.79 -6.51 -14.25
CA PRO A 197 0.31 -7.89 -14.41
C PRO A 197 1.41 -8.90 -14.78
N GLN A 198 2.65 -8.46 -15.03
CA GLN A 198 3.76 -9.34 -15.41
C GLN A 198 4.19 -10.27 -14.27
N ASN A 199 4.04 -9.81 -13.02
CA ASN A 199 4.33 -10.57 -11.82
C ASN A 199 3.14 -10.41 -10.85
N PRO A 200 2.04 -11.16 -11.06
CA PRO A 200 0.90 -11.11 -10.15
C PRO A 200 1.27 -11.73 -8.79
N PHE A 201 0.32 -11.72 -7.86
CA PHE A 201 0.43 -12.43 -6.59
C PHE A 201 0.90 -13.88 -6.81
N PRO A 202 1.89 -14.38 -6.04
CA PRO A 202 2.50 -13.80 -4.84
C PRO A 202 3.88 -13.13 -5.04
N ALA A 203 4.24 -12.69 -6.25
CA ALA A 203 5.61 -12.21 -6.54
C ALA A 203 6.07 -11.06 -5.62
N ALA A 204 5.23 -10.04 -5.42
CA ALA A 204 5.55 -8.92 -4.52
C ALA A 204 5.75 -9.35 -3.06
N LEU A 205 5.02 -10.38 -2.61
CA LEU A 205 5.14 -10.93 -1.25
C LEU A 205 6.46 -11.70 -1.06
N VAL A 206 6.92 -12.41 -2.10
CA VAL A 206 8.26 -13.03 -2.09
C VAL A 206 9.35 -11.97 -1.99
N ASP A 207 9.21 -10.86 -2.70
CA ASP A 207 10.17 -9.74 -2.63
C ASP A 207 10.14 -9.07 -1.26
N ALA A 208 8.96 -8.91 -0.67
CA ALA A 208 8.76 -8.36 0.66
C ALA A 208 9.39 -9.22 1.76
N LEU A 209 9.19 -10.55 1.71
CA LEU A 209 9.83 -11.48 2.64
C LEU A 209 11.35 -11.48 2.46
N THR A 210 11.85 -11.46 1.21
CA THR A 210 13.28 -11.34 0.92
C THR A 210 13.86 -10.08 1.56
N ALA A 211 13.20 -8.92 1.40
CA ALA A 211 13.66 -7.68 1.99
C ALA A 211 13.65 -7.69 3.53
N TYR A 212 12.61 -8.28 4.14
CA TYR A 212 12.55 -8.46 5.59
C TYR A 212 13.69 -9.36 6.10
N LEU A 213 13.90 -10.52 5.48
CA LEU A 213 14.96 -11.45 5.84
C LEU A 213 16.35 -10.82 5.62
N SER A 214 16.56 -10.02 4.57
CA SER A 214 17.80 -9.26 4.37
C SER A 214 18.07 -8.22 5.45
N LEU A 215 17.06 -7.67 6.12
CA LEU A 215 17.28 -6.76 7.25
C LEU A 215 17.79 -7.49 8.49
N ILE A 216 17.17 -8.62 8.83
CA ILE A 216 17.53 -9.41 10.02
C ILE A 216 18.79 -10.26 9.82
N HIS A 217 18.99 -10.77 8.60
CA HIS A 217 20.12 -11.61 8.19
C HIS A 217 20.70 -11.07 6.86
N PRO A 218 21.42 -9.94 6.89
CA PRO A 218 22.01 -9.36 5.68
C PRO A 218 22.99 -10.31 4.98
N PRO A 219 23.05 -10.28 3.64
CA PRO A 219 24.04 -11.04 2.89
C PRO A 219 25.47 -10.57 3.20
N PRO A 220 26.49 -11.41 2.96
CA PRO A 220 27.88 -10.98 2.98
C PRO A 220 28.10 -9.73 2.09
N GLY A 221 28.75 -8.71 2.65
CA GLY A 221 28.99 -7.44 1.94
C GLY A 221 27.81 -6.47 1.90
N ALA A 222 26.73 -6.73 2.65
CA ALA A 222 25.66 -5.76 2.80
C ALA A 222 26.15 -4.46 3.44
N LEU A 223 25.51 -3.34 3.06
CA LEU A 223 25.80 -2.01 3.58
C LEU A 223 25.51 -1.87 5.08
N HIS A 224 24.69 -2.75 5.64
CA HIS A 224 24.20 -2.66 7.01
C HIS A 224 24.49 -3.93 7.82
N LYS A 225 24.50 -3.77 9.14
CA LYS A 225 24.56 -4.88 10.09
C LYS A 225 23.17 -5.49 10.30
N PRO A 226 23.06 -6.73 10.82
CA PRO A 226 21.79 -7.31 11.24
C PRO A 226 20.97 -6.32 12.08
N VAL A 227 19.71 -6.11 11.71
CA VAL A 227 18.77 -5.29 12.47
C VAL A 227 17.91 -6.24 13.30
N PRO A 228 17.86 -6.11 14.65
CA PRO A 228 16.96 -6.91 15.47
C PRO A 228 15.50 -6.76 15.00
N ALA A 229 14.75 -7.86 14.93
CA ALA A 229 13.37 -7.83 14.42
C ALA A 229 12.47 -6.86 15.21
N ASN A 230 12.65 -6.79 16.54
CA ASN A 230 11.97 -5.83 17.43
C ASN A 230 12.43 -4.37 17.27
N LYS A 231 13.28 -4.07 16.27
CA LYS A 231 13.66 -2.72 15.83
C LYS A 231 13.23 -2.42 14.39
N ILE A 232 12.50 -3.33 13.75
CA ILE A 232 11.97 -3.13 12.40
C ILE A 232 10.51 -2.69 12.50
N ILE A 233 10.16 -1.59 11.84
CA ILE A 233 8.78 -1.22 11.55
C ILE A 233 8.51 -1.55 10.09
N ILE A 234 7.49 -2.36 9.81
CA ILE A 234 7.00 -2.53 8.44
C ILE A 234 6.00 -1.42 8.16
N ALA A 235 6.15 -0.68 7.07
CA ALA A 235 5.26 0.40 6.73
C ALA A 235 4.91 0.43 5.24
N GLY A 236 3.76 0.99 4.92
CA GLY A 236 3.37 1.18 3.53
C GLY A 236 2.02 1.85 3.37
N ASP A 237 1.77 2.30 2.16
CA ASP A 237 0.54 3.01 1.81
C ASP A 237 -0.26 2.29 0.72
N SER A 238 -1.59 2.36 0.75
CA SER A 238 -2.44 1.77 -0.29
C SER A 238 -2.14 0.26 -0.48
N ALA A 239 -1.76 -0.16 -1.70
CA ALA A 239 -1.25 -1.49 -2.00
C ALA A 239 0.03 -1.87 -1.23
N GLY A 240 0.90 -0.93 -0.90
CA GLY A 240 2.04 -1.18 -0.01
C GLY A 240 1.61 -1.37 1.46
N GLY A 241 0.50 -0.74 1.85
CA GLY A 241 -0.18 -1.00 3.13
C GLY A 241 -0.76 -2.42 3.17
N ASN A 242 -1.37 -2.87 2.07
CA ASN A 242 -1.74 -4.27 1.88
C ASN A 242 -0.52 -5.19 2.03
N LEU A 243 0.56 -4.93 1.27
CA LEU A 243 1.78 -5.73 1.28
C LEU A 243 2.38 -5.86 2.68
N SER A 244 2.35 -4.77 3.45
CA SER A 244 2.80 -4.74 4.85
C SER A 244 1.98 -5.70 5.74
N LEU A 245 0.66 -5.68 5.60
CA LEU A 245 -0.26 -6.52 6.36
C LEU A 245 -0.17 -7.99 5.97
N VAL A 246 -0.09 -8.28 4.67
CA VAL A 246 0.03 -9.67 4.19
C VAL A 246 1.41 -10.26 4.48
N LEU A 247 2.47 -9.44 4.49
CA LEU A 247 3.78 -9.87 4.99
C LEU A 247 3.69 -10.20 6.48
N LEU A 248 3.06 -9.36 7.30
CA LEU A 248 2.84 -9.68 8.71
C LEU A 248 2.05 -11.00 8.88
N GLN A 249 0.97 -11.18 8.12
CA GLN A 249 0.17 -12.40 8.18
C GLN A 249 0.97 -13.65 7.76
N THR A 250 1.88 -13.50 6.80
CA THR A 250 2.84 -14.54 6.36
C THR A 250 3.82 -14.88 7.47
N LEU A 251 4.44 -13.87 8.10
CA LEU A 251 5.36 -14.09 9.23
C LEU A 251 4.67 -14.80 10.40
N LEU A 252 3.42 -14.42 10.71
CA LEU A 252 2.62 -15.10 11.72
C LEU A 252 2.31 -16.56 11.36
N ALA A 253 1.97 -16.85 10.10
CA ALA A 253 1.72 -18.21 9.64
C ALA A 253 2.99 -19.08 9.76
N LEU A 254 4.12 -18.59 9.25
CA LEU A 254 5.40 -19.29 9.32
C LEU A 254 5.87 -19.52 10.76
N LYS A 255 5.69 -18.51 11.64
CA LYS A 255 6.01 -18.61 13.06
C LYS A 255 5.14 -19.65 13.77
N ARG A 256 3.83 -19.69 13.51
CA ARG A 256 2.93 -20.72 14.08
C ARG A 256 3.30 -22.12 13.60
N ALA A 257 3.70 -22.25 12.34
CA ALA A 257 4.18 -23.51 11.78
C ALA A 257 5.59 -23.91 12.27
N SER A 258 6.27 -23.06 13.04
CA SER A 258 7.67 -23.24 13.48
C SER A 258 8.60 -23.58 12.30
N ARG A 259 8.38 -22.94 11.15
CA ARG A 259 9.08 -23.24 9.90
C ARG A 259 10.26 -22.27 9.72
N PRO A 260 11.52 -22.72 9.88
CA PRO A 260 12.67 -21.89 9.54
C PRO A 260 12.73 -21.71 8.02
N VAL A 261 13.34 -20.60 7.59
CA VAL A 261 13.60 -20.31 6.18
C VAL A 261 15.10 -20.34 5.96
N ARG A 262 15.57 -21.14 4.99
CA ARG A 262 16.97 -21.07 4.60
C ARG A 262 17.23 -19.77 3.83
N PHE A 263 18.17 -18.98 4.32
CA PHE A 263 18.49 -17.67 3.76
C PHE A 263 19.98 -17.37 3.88
N HIS A 264 20.64 -17.09 2.75
CA HIS A 264 22.08 -16.88 2.66
C HIS A 264 22.91 -18.01 3.31
N GLY A 265 22.47 -19.25 3.08
CA GLY A 265 23.12 -20.45 3.62
C GLY A 265 22.88 -20.74 5.10
N GLN A 266 22.04 -19.96 5.79
CA GLN A 266 21.72 -20.13 7.21
C GLN A 266 20.23 -20.49 7.40
N GLU A 267 19.91 -21.24 8.44
CA GLU A 267 18.51 -21.42 8.87
C GLU A 267 18.08 -20.21 9.70
N VAL A 268 17.06 -19.49 9.22
CA VAL A 268 16.53 -18.29 9.87
C VAL A 268 15.18 -18.61 10.50
N ASN A 269 15.09 -18.43 11.82
CA ASN A 269 13.82 -18.51 12.53
C ASN A 269 13.01 -17.22 12.30
N ILE A 270 11.70 -17.37 12.18
CA ILE A 270 10.81 -16.21 11.95
C ILE A 270 10.58 -15.44 13.25
N GLU A 271 11.18 -14.26 13.30
CA GLU A 271 10.91 -13.24 14.30
C GLU A 271 9.89 -12.22 13.74
N LEU A 272 9.17 -11.54 14.62
CA LEU A 272 8.16 -10.55 14.23
C LEU A 272 8.74 -9.13 14.31
N PRO A 273 8.31 -8.19 13.44
CA PRO A 273 8.71 -6.79 13.53
C PRO A 273 8.20 -6.16 14.83
N ALA A 274 8.76 -5.01 15.19
CA ALA A 274 8.31 -4.22 16.33
C ALA A 274 6.87 -3.69 16.17
N GLY A 275 6.43 -3.49 14.92
CA GLY A 275 5.09 -3.05 14.59
C GLY A 275 4.88 -2.88 13.10
N VAL A 276 3.62 -2.66 12.70
CA VAL A 276 3.22 -2.42 11.32
C VAL A 276 2.46 -1.09 11.21
N ALA A 277 2.89 -0.19 10.34
CA ALA A 277 2.31 1.13 10.16
C ALA A 277 1.75 1.32 8.74
N THR A 278 0.42 1.36 8.62
CA THR A 278 -0.26 1.43 7.33
C THR A 278 -0.98 2.75 7.10
N ILE A 279 -0.96 3.19 5.85
CA ILE A 279 -1.50 4.48 5.40
C ILE A 279 -2.52 4.17 4.32
N SER A 280 -3.81 4.35 4.60
CA SER A 280 -4.89 4.03 3.68
C SER A 280 -4.75 2.61 3.09
N PRO A 281 -4.54 1.56 3.90
CA PRO A 281 -4.22 0.23 3.37
C PRO A 281 -5.36 -0.36 2.55
N TRP A 282 -5.04 -0.95 1.40
CA TRP A 282 -6.02 -1.67 0.59
C TRP A 282 -6.27 -3.06 1.19
N CYS A 283 -7.37 -3.28 1.89
CA CYS A 283 -7.56 -4.50 2.71
C CYS A 283 -8.53 -5.53 2.11
N ASP A 284 -9.32 -5.15 1.11
CA ASP A 284 -10.32 -5.98 0.44
C ASP A 284 -10.17 -5.89 -1.09
N MET A 285 -9.61 -6.94 -1.69
CA MET A 285 -9.49 -7.07 -3.15
C MET A 285 -10.85 -7.14 -3.84
N THR A 286 -11.89 -7.63 -3.16
CA THR A 286 -13.24 -7.80 -3.72
C THR A 286 -13.96 -6.47 -3.94
N ARG A 287 -13.53 -5.40 -3.23
CA ARG A 287 -14.13 -4.06 -3.28
C ARG A 287 -15.60 -4.06 -2.81
N ALA A 288 -15.88 -4.73 -1.71
CA ALA A 288 -17.24 -4.95 -1.24
C ALA A 288 -17.72 -3.95 -0.18
N MET A 289 -16.83 -3.11 0.35
CA MET A 289 -17.16 -2.22 1.47
C MET A 289 -17.93 -0.95 1.03
N PRO A 290 -18.93 -0.49 1.82
CA PRO A 290 -19.79 0.64 1.44
C PRO A 290 -19.05 1.96 1.18
N SER A 291 -17.92 2.21 1.87
CA SER A 291 -17.12 3.42 1.68
C SER A 291 -16.66 3.64 0.24
N ILE A 292 -16.54 2.58 -0.57
CA ILE A 292 -16.16 2.67 -1.99
C ILE A 292 -17.15 3.54 -2.78
N ILE A 293 -18.44 3.51 -2.41
CA ILE A 293 -19.46 4.36 -3.02
C ILE A 293 -19.70 5.61 -2.16
N ARG A 294 -19.91 5.43 -0.84
CA ARG A 294 -20.29 6.49 0.10
C ARG A 294 -19.29 7.65 0.12
N ASN A 295 -17.99 7.35 0.07
CA ASN A 295 -16.93 8.32 0.22
C ASN A 295 -16.33 8.79 -1.11
N ALA A 296 -16.82 8.29 -2.26
CA ALA A 296 -16.25 8.57 -3.58
C ALA A 296 -16.13 10.06 -3.92
N LYS A 297 -17.02 10.90 -3.38
CA LYS A 297 -16.98 12.36 -3.56
C LYS A 297 -15.71 13.00 -2.99
N TYR A 298 -15.16 12.47 -1.90
CA TYR A 298 -13.98 13.02 -1.21
C TYR A 298 -12.65 12.56 -1.81
N ASP A 299 -12.67 11.59 -2.70
CA ASP A 299 -11.46 10.83 -3.05
C ASP A 299 -11.14 10.85 -4.54
N TYR A 300 -9.86 10.79 -4.89
CA TYR A 300 -9.43 10.78 -6.30
C TYR A 300 -9.41 9.39 -6.92
N LEU A 301 -9.54 8.33 -6.11
CA LEU A 301 -9.71 6.99 -6.62
C LEU A 301 -11.09 6.83 -7.27
N ASP A 302 -11.14 6.12 -8.40
CA ASP A 302 -12.38 5.67 -9.02
C ASP A 302 -12.35 4.15 -9.12
N MET A 303 -13.01 3.50 -8.14
CA MET A 303 -13.11 2.05 -8.06
C MET A 303 -14.56 1.58 -8.18
N LYS A 304 -15.44 2.36 -8.82
CA LYS A 304 -16.86 2.04 -8.99
C LYS A 304 -17.06 0.83 -9.89
N ILE A 305 -16.86 -0.34 -9.31
CA ILE A 305 -17.14 -1.65 -9.91
C ILE A 305 -17.77 -2.47 -8.78
N ALA A 306 -19.07 -2.27 -8.58
CA ALA A 306 -19.87 -3.08 -7.67
C ALA A 306 -20.73 -4.03 -8.51
N PRO A 307 -20.94 -5.28 -8.07
CA PRO A 307 -21.96 -6.13 -8.67
C PRO A 307 -23.31 -5.43 -8.58
N SER A 308 -24.17 -5.63 -9.60
CA SER A 308 -25.55 -5.14 -9.54
C SER A 308 -26.22 -5.59 -8.23
N GLU A 309 -26.90 -4.66 -7.56
CA GLU A 309 -27.77 -5.03 -6.44
C GLU A 309 -29.02 -5.76 -6.93
N ASP A 310 -29.35 -5.62 -8.22
CA ASP A 310 -30.43 -6.33 -8.89
C ASP A 310 -30.01 -7.78 -9.21
N PRO A 311 -30.66 -8.80 -8.61
CA PRO A 311 -30.38 -10.20 -8.90
C PRO A 311 -30.79 -10.61 -10.33
N ASP A 312 -31.70 -9.87 -10.97
CA ASP A 312 -32.29 -10.20 -12.27
C ASP A 312 -31.52 -9.56 -13.46
N GLU A 313 -30.64 -8.60 -13.19
CA GLU A 313 -29.71 -8.01 -14.17
C GLU A 313 -28.25 -8.16 -13.71
N PRO A 314 -27.63 -9.34 -13.85
CA PRO A 314 -26.21 -9.50 -13.56
C PRO A 314 -25.38 -8.74 -14.59
N ALA A 315 -24.91 -7.54 -14.23
CA ALA A 315 -23.92 -6.83 -15.02
C ALA A 315 -22.64 -7.69 -15.08
N PRO A 316 -22.12 -8.04 -16.27
CA PRO A 316 -20.85 -8.74 -16.38
C PRO A 316 -19.74 -7.85 -15.82
N PHE A 317 -18.81 -8.45 -15.08
CA PHE A 317 -17.57 -7.79 -14.69
C PHE A 317 -16.81 -7.41 -15.96
N ALA A 318 -16.64 -6.11 -16.17
CA ALA A 318 -15.72 -5.59 -17.16
C ALA A 318 -14.37 -5.32 -16.47
N PRO A 319 -13.27 -5.93 -16.94
CA PRO A 319 -11.93 -5.50 -16.53
C PRO A 319 -11.77 -3.99 -16.73
N LEU A 320 -10.84 -3.39 -15.99
CA LEU A 320 -10.52 -1.97 -16.18
C LEU A 320 -10.28 -1.69 -17.67
N PRO A 321 -10.91 -0.65 -18.25
CA PRO A 321 -11.01 -0.47 -19.71
C PRO A 321 -9.71 0.11 -20.31
N PHE A 322 -8.58 -0.44 -19.91
CA PHE A 322 -7.28 -0.13 -20.49
C PHE A 322 -7.21 -0.62 -21.93
N PRO A 323 -6.70 0.19 -22.88
CA PRO A 323 -6.40 -0.29 -24.22
C PRO A 323 -5.44 -1.47 -24.17
N PRO A 324 -5.61 -2.48 -25.03
CA PRO A 324 -4.70 -3.62 -25.11
C PRO A 324 -3.25 -3.20 -25.35
N SER A 325 -2.30 -3.93 -24.76
CA SER A 325 -0.87 -3.84 -25.02
C SER A 325 -0.16 -5.18 -24.80
N SER A 326 1.17 -5.18 -24.83
CA SER A 326 1.98 -6.39 -24.68
C SER A 326 1.88 -7.06 -23.30
N ILE A 327 1.30 -6.38 -22.30
CA ILE A 327 1.20 -6.91 -20.93
C ILE A 327 -0.25 -7.01 -20.41
N TRP A 328 -1.23 -6.43 -21.11
CA TRP A 328 -2.63 -6.44 -20.68
C TRP A 328 -3.60 -6.34 -21.88
N PRO A 329 -4.69 -7.13 -21.95
CA PRO A 329 -4.98 -8.26 -21.05
C PRO A 329 -3.92 -9.35 -21.15
N VAL A 330 -3.74 -10.12 -20.08
CA VAL A 330 -2.80 -11.25 -20.05
C VAL A 330 -3.36 -12.47 -20.80
N THR A 331 -2.50 -13.42 -21.11
CA THR A 331 -2.87 -14.74 -21.66
C THR A 331 -2.27 -15.83 -20.77
N PRO A 332 -3.07 -16.72 -20.15
CA PRO A 332 -4.54 -16.76 -20.13
C PRO A 332 -5.18 -15.48 -19.52
N PRO A 333 -6.43 -15.14 -19.87
CA PRO A 333 -7.08 -13.92 -19.38
C PRO A 333 -7.35 -13.97 -17.87
N ARG A 334 -7.32 -12.79 -17.24
CA ARG A 334 -7.70 -12.54 -15.85
C ARG A 334 -8.61 -11.33 -15.72
N VAL A 335 -9.47 -11.33 -14.70
CA VAL A 335 -10.35 -10.18 -14.39
C VAL A 335 -9.64 -9.09 -13.59
N ASP A 336 -8.57 -9.44 -12.88
CA ASP A 336 -7.75 -8.51 -12.10
C ASP A 336 -6.28 -8.60 -12.51
N MET A 337 -5.56 -7.48 -12.41
CA MET A 337 -4.14 -7.43 -12.79
C MET A 337 -3.26 -8.17 -11.78
N PHE A 338 -3.62 -8.10 -10.50
CA PHE A 338 -2.77 -8.53 -9.40
C PHE A 338 -3.08 -9.96 -8.94
N VAL A 339 -4.35 -10.38 -8.90
CA VAL A 339 -4.74 -11.70 -8.37
C VAL A 339 -5.64 -12.45 -9.35
N HIS A 340 -5.65 -13.77 -9.25
CA HIS A 340 -6.72 -14.58 -9.84
C HIS A 340 -8.00 -14.34 -9.03
N ALA A 341 -9.17 -14.45 -9.66
CA ALA A 341 -10.45 -14.15 -9.01
C ALA A 341 -10.70 -15.02 -7.78
N ASN A 342 -10.34 -16.30 -7.83
CA ASN A 342 -10.48 -17.24 -6.71
C ASN A 342 -9.53 -16.94 -5.55
N MET A 343 -8.52 -16.07 -5.73
CA MET A 343 -7.63 -15.63 -4.66
C MET A 343 -8.13 -14.42 -3.89
N MET A 344 -9.22 -13.77 -4.30
CA MET A 344 -9.63 -12.48 -3.71
C MET A 344 -10.10 -12.55 -2.27
N LEU A 345 -10.51 -13.72 -1.77
CA LEU A 345 -10.85 -13.94 -0.36
C LEU A 345 -9.70 -14.51 0.46
N HIS A 346 -8.56 -14.79 -0.16
CA HIS A 346 -7.42 -15.36 0.55
C HIS A 346 -6.85 -14.31 1.55
N PRO A 347 -6.56 -14.67 2.81
CA PRO A 347 -6.03 -13.73 3.80
C PRO A 347 -4.73 -13.01 3.40
N LEU A 348 -3.94 -13.64 2.52
CA LEU A 348 -2.69 -13.05 1.98
C LEU A 348 -2.88 -12.17 0.74
N THR A 349 -4.12 -11.96 0.28
CA THR A 349 -4.47 -10.94 -0.74
C THR A 349 -5.40 -9.89 -0.16
N SER A 350 -6.40 -10.33 0.61
CA SER A 350 -7.36 -9.50 1.33
C SER A 350 -7.21 -9.73 2.84
N PRO A 351 -6.34 -8.97 3.54
CA PRO A 351 -6.18 -9.13 4.99
C PRO A 351 -7.48 -8.90 5.76
N LEU A 352 -8.47 -8.18 5.20
CA LEU A 352 -9.80 -8.08 5.79
C LEU A 352 -10.52 -9.44 5.88
N ALA A 353 -10.27 -10.36 4.94
CA ALA A 353 -10.85 -11.71 4.94
C ALA A 353 -10.23 -12.63 6.01
N ALA A 354 -9.12 -12.24 6.63
CA ALA A 354 -8.50 -13.01 7.69
C ALA A 354 -9.43 -13.10 8.91
N LYS A 355 -9.66 -14.33 9.38
CA LYS A 355 -10.38 -14.55 10.62
C LYS A 355 -9.62 -13.93 11.81
N PRO A 356 -10.29 -13.42 12.85
CA PRO A 356 -9.63 -12.75 13.98
C PRO A 356 -8.49 -13.56 14.61
N GLU A 357 -8.63 -14.87 14.75
CA GLU A 357 -7.62 -15.76 15.33
C GLU A 357 -6.28 -15.76 14.56
N LEU A 358 -6.28 -15.41 13.27
CA LEU A 358 -5.07 -15.37 12.46
C LEU A 358 -4.15 -14.18 12.82
N TRP A 359 -4.72 -13.16 13.48
CA TRP A 359 -4.01 -11.98 14.00
C TRP A 359 -3.48 -12.17 15.42
N LYS A 360 -3.78 -13.30 16.07
CA LYS A 360 -3.25 -13.59 17.40
C LYS A 360 -1.72 -13.46 17.40
N ASP A 361 -1.19 -12.85 18.46
CA ASP A 361 0.23 -12.59 18.69
C ASP A 361 0.89 -11.62 17.68
N ALA A 362 0.08 -10.91 16.87
CA ALA A 362 0.58 -9.84 16.01
C ALA A 362 1.18 -8.69 16.85
N PRO A 363 2.28 -8.06 16.38
CA PRO A 363 2.81 -6.87 17.00
C PRO A 363 1.84 -5.69 16.84
N PRO A 364 2.07 -4.55 17.52
CA PRO A 364 1.22 -3.38 17.37
C PRO A 364 1.02 -2.95 15.92
N VAL A 365 -0.19 -2.51 15.58
CA VAL A 365 -0.57 -2.07 14.23
C VAL A 365 -1.14 -0.65 14.25
N PHE A 366 -0.63 0.20 13.37
CA PHE A 366 -1.17 1.52 13.09
C PHE A 366 -1.92 1.51 11.75
N ILE A 367 -3.15 2.02 11.75
CA ILE A 367 -4.00 2.15 10.57
C ILE A 367 -4.53 3.58 10.53
N SER A 368 -4.09 4.37 9.55
CA SER A 368 -4.63 5.71 9.32
C SER A 368 -5.33 5.78 7.98
N THR A 369 -6.52 6.38 7.93
CA THR A 369 -7.27 6.60 6.68
C THR A 369 -7.75 8.05 6.55
N GLY A 370 -8.09 8.45 5.32
CA GLY A 370 -8.98 9.60 5.11
C GLY A 370 -10.45 9.25 5.34
N GLU A 371 -11.37 10.15 4.95
CA GLU A 371 -12.77 9.81 4.67
C GLU A 371 -12.87 9.44 3.19
N GLU A 372 -12.21 8.34 2.86
CA GLU A 372 -11.83 7.89 1.51
C GLU A 372 -12.54 6.57 1.13
N LEU A 373 -12.31 6.07 -0.09
CA LEU A 373 -12.90 4.80 -0.55
C LEU A 373 -12.52 3.62 0.33
N LEU A 374 -11.28 3.58 0.85
CA LEU A 374 -10.72 2.45 1.61
C LEU A 374 -10.96 2.56 3.13
N THR A 375 -11.80 3.51 3.56
CA THR A 375 -12.06 3.78 4.98
C THR A 375 -12.58 2.55 5.71
N ASP A 376 -13.68 1.95 5.21
CA ASP A 376 -14.37 0.89 5.94
C ASP A 376 -13.44 -0.33 6.06
N GLU A 377 -12.76 -0.74 4.99
CA GLU A 377 -11.90 -1.93 5.01
C GLU A 377 -10.72 -1.79 5.99
N GLY A 378 -10.07 -0.62 6.07
CA GLY A 378 -8.99 -0.37 7.01
C GLY A 378 -9.47 -0.34 8.46
N LEU A 379 -10.54 0.39 8.75
CA LEU A 379 -11.04 0.52 10.13
C LEU A 379 -11.74 -0.78 10.62
N ILE A 380 -12.41 -1.53 9.74
CA ILE A 380 -12.99 -2.84 10.10
C ILE A 380 -11.88 -3.84 10.39
N LEU A 381 -10.79 -3.83 9.63
CA LEU A 381 -9.61 -4.64 9.95
C LEU A 381 -9.05 -4.26 11.32
N ALA A 382 -8.96 -2.96 11.64
CA ALA A 382 -8.57 -2.48 12.97
C ALA A 382 -9.46 -3.05 14.08
N ARG A 383 -10.79 -3.07 13.86
CA ARG A 383 -11.77 -3.70 14.77
C ARG A 383 -11.52 -5.20 14.95
N ARG A 384 -11.28 -5.95 13.86
CA ARG A 384 -11.02 -7.41 13.92
C ARG A 384 -9.72 -7.73 14.64
N MET A 385 -8.66 -6.97 14.38
CA MET A 385 -7.37 -7.08 15.09
C MET A 385 -7.51 -6.74 16.59
N HIS A 386 -8.26 -5.69 16.92
CA HIS A 386 -8.54 -5.34 18.31
C HIS A 386 -9.26 -6.48 19.05
N LYS A 387 -10.29 -7.09 18.44
CA LYS A 387 -10.97 -8.27 18.99
C LYS A 387 -10.05 -9.48 19.17
N ALA A 388 -8.99 -9.59 18.36
CA ALA A 388 -7.96 -10.62 18.49
C ALA A 388 -6.89 -10.31 19.57
N GLY A 389 -7.01 -9.18 20.27
CA GLY A 389 -6.08 -8.74 21.31
C GLY A 389 -4.85 -7.97 20.80
N VAL A 390 -4.83 -7.60 19.52
CA VAL A 390 -3.72 -6.83 18.94
C VAL A 390 -3.76 -5.38 19.42
N PRO A 391 -2.63 -4.78 19.85
CA PRO A 391 -2.54 -3.36 20.08
C PRO A 391 -2.72 -2.56 18.79
N VAL A 392 -3.89 -1.95 18.59
CA VAL A 392 -4.21 -1.18 17.38
C VAL A 392 -4.31 0.31 17.70
N VAL A 393 -3.65 1.13 16.89
CA VAL A 393 -3.85 2.58 16.83
C VAL A 393 -4.55 2.91 15.50
N ALA A 394 -5.80 3.32 15.57
CA ALA A 394 -6.61 3.62 14.39
C ALA A 394 -6.97 5.11 14.34
N GLU A 395 -6.75 5.74 13.18
CA GLU A 395 -7.02 7.17 12.95
C GLU A 395 -7.80 7.39 11.64
N GLN A 396 -8.75 8.32 11.66
CA GLN A 396 -9.46 8.77 10.47
C GLN A 396 -9.48 10.30 10.40
N PHE A 397 -9.20 10.86 9.22
CA PHE A 397 -9.26 12.29 8.98
C PHE A 397 -10.46 12.67 8.11
N GLU A 398 -11.38 13.48 8.65
CA GLU A 398 -12.62 13.88 7.99
C GLU A 398 -12.37 14.58 6.64
N GLY A 399 -13.13 14.16 5.63
CA GLY A 399 -13.08 14.69 4.27
C GLY A 399 -11.75 14.52 3.55
N MET A 400 -10.75 13.85 4.13
CA MET A 400 -9.45 13.69 3.47
C MET A 400 -9.48 12.56 2.42
N PRO A 401 -8.82 12.75 1.26
CA PRO A 401 -8.74 11.72 0.21
C PRO A 401 -7.80 10.56 0.59
N HIS A 402 -7.75 9.54 -0.27
CA HIS A 402 -6.78 8.44 -0.17
C HIS A 402 -5.35 8.97 0.00
N CYS A 403 -4.55 8.35 0.88
CA CYS A 403 -3.16 8.72 1.16
C CYS A 403 -2.92 10.23 1.43
N HIS A 404 -3.92 10.96 1.97
CA HIS A 404 -3.83 12.42 2.14
C HIS A 404 -2.55 12.88 2.87
N GLY A 405 -2.09 12.11 3.86
CA GLY A 405 -0.88 12.42 4.62
C GLY A 405 0.35 12.59 3.73
N LEU A 406 0.49 11.71 2.73
CA LEU A 406 1.59 11.71 1.76
C LEU A 406 1.47 12.84 0.73
N LEU A 407 0.23 13.22 0.38
CA LEU A 407 -0.06 14.27 -0.59
C LEU A 407 0.03 15.68 0.02
N MET A 408 -0.26 15.80 1.32
CA MET A 408 -0.50 17.07 2.00
C MET A 408 0.46 17.30 3.17
N ILE A 409 1.69 16.79 3.06
CA ILE A 409 2.76 16.81 4.08
C ILE A 409 2.89 18.16 4.81
N SER A 410 2.77 19.28 4.08
CA SER A 410 2.97 20.63 4.63
C SER A 410 1.74 21.26 5.30
N THR A 411 0.56 20.65 5.16
CA THR A 411 -0.70 21.14 5.76
C THR A 411 -0.78 20.80 7.25
N PRO A 412 -1.64 21.47 8.05
CA PRO A 412 -1.87 21.08 9.44
C PRO A 412 -2.27 19.61 9.58
N THR A 413 -3.17 19.12 8.74
CA THR A 413 -3.61 17.72 8.70
C THR A 413 -2.46 16.77 8.41
N GLY A 414 -1.67 17.04 7.35
CA GLY A 414 -0.50 16.23 7.02
C GLY A 414 0.55 16.21 8.13
N LYS A 415 0.80 17.35 8.79
CA LYS A 415 1.69 17.42 9.96
C LYS A 415 1.17 16.60 11.14
N ARG A 416 -0.15 16.63 11.40
CA ARG A 416 -0.77 15.82 12.45
C ARG A 416 -0.64 14.34 12.14
N PHE A 417 -0.95 13.93 10.91
CA PHE A 417 -0.77 12.57 10.41
C PHE A 417 0.68 12.07 10.61
N PHE A 418 1.67 12.83 10.14
CA PHE A 418 3.07 12.44 10.27
C PHE A 418 3.56 12.43 11.72
N LYS A 419 3.00 13.29 12.57
CA LYS A 419 3.26 13.24 14.01
C LYS A 419 2.80 11.90 14.58
N SER A 420 1.54 11.53 14.40
CA SER A 420 0.97 10.25 14.86
C SER A 420 1.75 9.05 14.32
N LEU A 421 2.03 9.02 13.01
CA LEU A 421 2.82 7.96 12.37
C LEU A 421 4.22 7.82 12.98
N SER A 422 4.93 8.94 13.17
CA SER A 422 6.28 8.91 13.74
C SER A 422 6.30 8.53 15.23
N GLU A 423 5.27 8.93 15.98
CA GLU A 423 5.08 8.55 17.39
C GLU A 423 4.85 7.05 17.51
N PHE A 424 3.94 6.50 16.71
CA PHE A 424 3.72 5.06 16.65
C PHE A 424 5.01 4.29 16.33
N CYS A 425 5.76 4.67 15.30
CA CYS A 425 7.01 3.98 14.97
C CYS A 425 7.99 3.95 16.16
N ARG A 426 8.21 5.10 16.81
CA ARG A 426 9.11 5.21 17.97
C ARG A 426 8.63 4.43 19.19
N ASP A 427 7.32 4.36 19.40
CA ASP A 427 6.74 3.64 20.52
C ASP A 427 6.69 2.14 20.27
N ALA A 428 6.42 1.69 19.04
CA ALA A 428 6.49 0.28 18.66
C ALA A 428 7.91 -0.27 18.80
N ALA A 429 8.92 0.41 18.25
CA ALA A 429 10.34 0.01 18.37
C ALA A 429 10.91 0.08 19.80
N ALA A 430 10.13 0.60 20.74
CA ALA A 430 10.49 0.68 22.15
C ALA A 430 9.48 -0.01 23.08
N ASP A 431 8.55 -0.80 22.51
CA ASP A 431 7.54 -1.56 23.23
C ASP A 431 6.66 -0.71 24.18
N ARG A 432 6.20 0.45 23.68
CA ARG A 432 5.38 1.43 24.43
C ARG A 432 4.01 1.71 23.82
N VAL A 433 3.60 0.99 22.76
CA VAL A 433 2.29 1.23 22.12
C VAL A 433 1.18 0.85 23.10
N LYS A 434 0.24 1.77 23.30
CA LYS A 434 -0.91 1.55 24.19
C LYS A 434 -2.07 0.96 23.41
N HIS A 435 -2.71 -0.05 24.00
CA HIS A 435 -3.96 -0.61 23.52
C HIS A 435 -5.14 0.12 24.15
N THR A 436 -5.90 0.89 23.35
CA THR A 436 -7.03 1.67 23.86
C THR A 436 -8.39 1.08 23.49
N GLY A 437 -8.47 0.30 22.40
CA GLY A 437 -9.75 -0.10 21.81
C GLY A 437 -10.52 1.06 21.17
N LEU A 438 -9.87 2.20 20.97
CA LEU A 438 -10.46 3.41 20.42
C LEU A 438 -9.91 3.71 19.04
N TRP A 439 -10.78 4.25 18.19
CA TRP A 439 -10.43 4.87 16.93
C TRP A 439 -10.61 6.39 17.07
N THR A 440 -9.58 7.14 16.66
CA THR A 440 -9.56 8.60 16.72
C THR A 440 -10.03 9.20 15.40
N TRP A 441 -11.09 10.00 15.47
CA TRP A 441 -11.58 10.79 14.35
C TRP A 441 -11.14 12.24 14.49
N PHE A 442 -10.44 12.75 13.47
CA PHE A 442 -10.05 14.15 13.37
C PHE A 442 -11.05 14.90 12.50
N ALA A 443 -11.74 15.87 13.10
CA ALA A 443 -12.68 16.73 12.39
C ALA A 443 -11.98 17.56 11.32
N HIS A 444 -12.75 18.01 10.34
CA HIS A 444 -12.26 18.85 9.25
C HIS A 444 -11.47 20.06 9.79
N GLY A 445 -10.29 20.30 9.21
CA GLY A 445 -9.39 21.37 9.65
C GLY A 445 -8.78 21.18 11.04
N LEU A 446 -8.87 19.99 11.63
CA LEU A 446 -8.46 19.68 13.00
C LEU A 446 -9.18 20.52 14.07
N GLN A 447 -10.43 20.91 13.80
CA GLN A 447 -11.24 21.70 14.75
C GLN A 447 -11.49 20.96 16.08
N SER A 448 -11.56 19.63 16.03
CA SER A 448 -11.66 18.77 17.20
C SER A 448 -11.10 17.38 16.87
N SER A 449 -10.84 16.59 17.91
CA SER A 449 -10.58 15.15 17.81
C SER A 449 -11.52 14.42 18.75
N LEU A 450 -12.19 13.38 18.24
CA LEU A 450 -13.13 12.56 18.97
C LEU A 450 -12.63 11.12 18.98
N GLU A 451 -12.86 10.40 20.07
CA GLU A 451 -12.51 8.99 20.18
C GLU A 451 -13.78 8.16 20.25
N TYR A 452 -13.84 7.08 19.47
CA TYR A 452 -14.96 6.16 19.43
C TYR A 452 -14.45 4.72 19.65
N PRO A 453 -15.24 3.85 20.31
CA PRO A 453 -14.89 2.43 20.38
C PRO A 453 -14.74 1.81 18.99
N LEU A 454 -13.69 1.01 18.78
CA LEU A 454 -13.42 0.31 17.52
C LEU A 454 -14.58 -0.61 17.11
N GLU A 455 -15.35 -1.12 18.07
CA GLU A 455 -16.54 -1.94 17.84
C GLU A 455 -17.62 -1.19 17.05
N LYS A 456 -17.65 0.14 17.16
CA LYS A 456 -18.63 1.02 16.50
C LYS A 456 -18.13 1.53 15.14
N VAL A 457 -16.97 1.07 14.68
CA VAL A 457 -16.49 1.39 13.34
C VAL A 457 -17.44 0.83 12.30
N SER A 458 -17.82 1.69 11.35
CA SER A 458 -18.71 1.39 10.23
C SER A 458 -20.12 0.96 10.66
N GLY A 459 -21.08 1.07 9.72
CA GLY A 459 -22.45 0.58 9.92
C GLY A 459 -22.60 -0.91 9.61
N VAL A 460 -21.50 -1.61 9.35
CA VAL A 460 -21.47 -3.01 8.89
C VAL A 460 -20.78 -3.88 9.94
N ASP A 461 -21.50 -4.88 10.46
CA ASP A 461 -20.94 -5.88 11.38
C ASP A 461 -20.05 -6.91 10.65
N ASP A 462 -19.36 -7.76 11.41
CA ASP A 462 -18.38 -8.70 10.82
C ASP A 462 -19.04 -9.78 9.93
N ASP A 463 -20.25 -10.24 10.25
CA ASP A 463 -20.97 -11.24 9.44
C ASP A 463 -21.40 -10.64 8.10
N GLN A 464 -21.89 -9.41 8.14
CA GLN A 464 -22.27 -8.63 6.97
C GLN A 464 -21.07 -8.31 6.08
N VAL A 465 -19.88 -8.07 6.66
CA VAL A 465 -18.62 -7.90 5.91
C VAL A 465 -18.34 -9.17 5.12
N ASP A 466 -18.37 -10.32 5.78
CA ASP A 466 -18.06 -11.61 5.15
C ASP A 466 -19.07 -11.97 4.04
N ILE A 467 -20.36 -11.70 4.25
CA ILE A 467 -21.40 -11.91 3.23
C ILE A 467 -21.14 -11.02 2.00
N ARG A 468 -20.82 -9.75 2.21
CA ARG A 468 -20.53 -8.80 1.12
C ARG A 468 -19.31 -9.21 0.32
N MET A 469 -18.21 -9.55 0.99
CA MET A 469 -16.97 -10.00 0.34
C MET A 469 -17.20 -11.30 -0.44
N ARG A 470 -17.92 -12.28 0.13
CA ARG A 470 -18.28 -13.52 -0.59
C ARG A 470 -19.10 -13.25 -1.84
N LYS A 471 -20.13 -12.41 -1.76
CA LYS A 471 -20.96 -12.03 -2.93
C LYS A 471 -20.11 -11.38 -4.03
N ALA A 472 -19.25 -10.44 -3.67
CA ALA A 472 -18.38 -9.74 -4.61
C ALA A 472 -17.31 -10.66 -5.23
N ALA A 473 -16.72 -11.58 -4.45
CA ALA A 473 -15.77 -12.56 -4.94
C ALA A 473 -16.41 -13.57 -5.90
N SER A 474 -17.57 -14.15 -5.54
CA SER A 474 -18.28 -15.10 -6.40
C SER A 474 -18.66 -14.51 -7.76
N TRP A 475 -19.02 -13.22 -7.79
CA TRP A 475 -19.28 -12.51 -9.04
C TRP A 475 -18.05 -12.51 -9.96
N ARG A 476 -16.87 -12.18 -9.44
CA ARG A 476 -15.63 -12.13 -10.23
C ARG A 476 -15.10 -13.50 -10.63
N VAL A 477 -15.26 -14.52 -9.77
CA VAL A 477 -14.85 -15.90 -10.08
C VAL A 477 -15.62 -16.42 -11.29
N ARG A 478 -16.95 -16.29 -11.29
CA ARG A 478 -17.81 -16.69 -12.41
C ARG A 478 -17.39 -16.04 -13.73
N ASP A 479 -17.06 -14.75 -13.69
CA ASP A 479 -16.74 -14.00 -14.90
C ASP A 479 -15.33 -14.30 -15.42
N GLU A 480 -14.35 -14.55 -14.52
CA GLU A 480 -13.03 -15.06 -14.92
C GLU A 480 -13.12 -16.47 -15.52
N GLU A 481 -13.95 -17.34 -14.95
CA GLU A 481 -14.21 -18.67 -15.53
C GLU A 481 -14.82 -18.57 -16.93
N ALA A 482 -15.75 -17.64 -17.16
CA ALA A 482 -16.32 -17.39 -18.48
C ALA A 482 -15.26 -16.91 -19.49
N LEU A 483 -14.40 -15.95 -19.10
CA LEU A 483 -13.28 -15.49 -19.93
C LEU A 483 -12.30 -16.62 -20.28
N LEU A 484 -11.97 -17.48 -19.31
CA LEU A 484 -11.09 -18.63 -19.52
C LEU A 484 -11.73 -19.68 -20.43
N GLN A 485 -13.04 -19.91 -20.32
CA GLN A 485 -13.77 -20.82 -21.22
C GLN A 485 -13.77 -20.31 -22.65
N GLU A 486 -14.04 -19.03 -22.87
CA GLU A 486 -14.01 -18.39 -24.20
C GLU A 486 -12.61 -18.49 -24.82
N TRP A 487 -11.58 -18.13 -24.06
CA TRP A 487 -10.18 -18.24 -24.51
C TRP A 487 -9.79 -19.68 -24.88
N ARG A 488 -10.15 -20.68 -24.07
CA ARG A 488 -9.90 -22.10 -24.36
C ARG A 488 -10.65 -22.59 -25.60
N ALA A 489 -11.84 -22.06 -25.87
CA ALA A 489 -12.60 -22.39 -27.07
C ALA A 489 -11.92 -21.81 -28.32
N GLN A 490 -11.45 -20.56 -28.25
CA GLN A 490 -10.70 -19.91 -29.33
C GLN A 490 -9.35 -20.57 -29.60
N ALA A 491 -8.65 -21.06 -28.57
CA ALA A 491 -7.35 -21.73 -28.71
C ALA A 491 -7.42 -23.16 -29.27
N LYS A 492 -8.62 -23.76 -29.32
CA LYS A 492 -8.87 -25.09 -29.92
C LYS A 492 -9.28 -25.03 -31.40
N LEU A 493 -9.61 -23.83 -31.89
CA LEU A 493 -9.87 -23.52 -33.30
C LEU A 493 -8.55 -23.12 -33.98
#